data_AF-A0A9P6SRK4-F1
#
_entry.id   AF-A0A9P6SRK4-F1
#
_cell.length_a   1.000
_cell.length_b   1.000
_cell.length_c   1.000
_cell.angle_alpha   90.00
_cell.angle_beta   90.00
_cell.angle_gamma   90.00
#
_symmetry.space_group_name_H-M   'P 1'
#
loop_
_entity.id
_entity.type
_entity.pdbx_description
1 polymer ?
#
loop_
_entity_poly.entity_id
_entity_poly.type
_entity_poly.pdbx_seq_one_letter_code
_entity_poly.pdbx_strand_id
1 'polypeptide(L)'
;MVLLHTGGDFVVKIFDIFTPVTAGLVWILSRHFEKICVVKPLTSRPMNSERYVVCRHLLTHKPSLTIEHLKNVNSQYQQIEDKAREAASDGETTTSTKKEDVNHIMDFDILKSDTHFMEYIKRNNMKTAIRQIEALDVFLKYVNEGLRPAFDQESIKKLCLQEW
;
A
#
# COMPACT_ATOMS: atom_id res chain seq x y z
N MET A 1 5.91 -17.66 19.49
CA MET A 1 5.11 -17.56 18.25
C MET A 1 6.04 -17.24 17.08
N VAL A 2 6.09 -18.09 16.05
CA VAL A 2 6.79 -17.78 14.78
C VAL A 2 5.72 -17.30 13.82
N LEU A 3 5.81 -16.04 13.37
CA LEU A 3 4.83 -15.43 12.46
C LEU A 3 5.05 -15.87 11.00
N LEU A 4 6.31 -15.93 10.55
CA LEU A 4 6.69 -16.35 9.19
C LEU A 4 8.06 -17.03 9.22
N HIS A 5 8.19 -18.21 8.60
CA HIS A 5 9.46 -18.95 8.49
C HIS A 5 10.20 -18.61 7.20
N THR A 6 11.50 -18.92 7.12
CA THR A 6 12.28 -18.81 5.86
C THR A 6 11.59 -19.61 4.75
N GLY A 7 11.47 -19.03 3.56
CA GLY A 7 10.74 -19.59 2.42
C GLY A 7 9.23 -19.34 2.45
N GLY A 8 8.69 -18.80 3.56
CA GLY A 8 7.28 -18.45 3.68
C GLY A 8 6.89 -17.24 2.83
N ASP A 9 5.61 -17.17 2.46
CA ASP A 9 5.03 -16.10 1.66
C ASP A 9 4.23 -15.11 2.53
N PHE A 10 4.13 -13.86 2.08
CA PHE A 10 3.41 -12.79 2.78
C PHE A 10 2.56 -11.99 1.80
N VAL A 11 1.30 -11.73 2.17
CA VAL A 11 0.38 -10.91 1.37
C VAL A 11 -0.22 -9.84 2.27
N VAL A 12 -0.18 -8.59 1.82
CA VAL A 12 -0.76 -7.46 2.58
C VAL A 12 -1.53 -6.53 1.67
N LYS A 13 -2.73 -6.16 2.11
CA LYS A 13 -3.54 -5.11 1.49
C LYS A 13 -2.94 -3.75 1.83
N ILE A 14 -2.79 -2.92 0.81
CA ILE A 14 -2.34 -1.53 0.91
C ILE A 14 -3.23 -0.64 0.02
N PHE A 15 -3.02 0.67 0.11
CA PHE A 15 -3.62 1.64 -0.78
C PHE A 15 -2.55 2.24 -1.70
N ASP A 16 -2.62 3.54 -1.96
CA ASP A 16 -1.66 4.23 -2.81
C ASP A 16 -0.22 4.17 -2.25
N ILE A 17 0.76 4.09 -3.15
CA ILE A 17 2.21 4.06 -2.84
C ILE A 17 2.83 5.37 -3.32
N PHE A 18 2.20 6.51 -2.99
CA PHE A 18 2.68 7.83 -3.41
C PHE A 18 3.61 8.49 -2.39
N THR A 19 3.57 8.06 -1.13
CA THR A 19 4.39 8.64 -0.08
C THR A 19 5.74 7.93 0.04
N PRO A 20 6.81 8.64 0.43
CA PRO A 20 8.10 8.03 0.73
C PRO A 20 8.01 6.92 1.80
N VAL A 21 7.12 7.08 2.78
CA VAL A 21 6.88 6.07 3.83
C VAL A 21 6.38 4.76 3.23
N THR A 22 5.30 4.80 2.45
CA THR A 22 4.73 3.56 1.87
C THR A 22 5.68 2.95 0.84
N ALA A 23 6.34 3.76 0.01
CA ALA A 23 7.35 3.27 -0.91
C ALA A 23 8.54 2.63 -0.18
N GLY A 24 8.99 3.22 0.93
CA GLY A 24 10.03 2.67 1.79
C GLY A 24 9.63 1.33 2.42
N LEU A 25 8.38 1.16 2.86
CA LEU A 25 7.90 -0.12 3.40
C LEU A 25 7.94 -1.22 2.33
N VAL A 26 7.48 -0.91 1.12
CA VAL A 26 7.51 -1.84 -0.01
C VAL A 26 8.96 -2.14 -0.42
N TRP A 27 9.86 -1.15 -0.37
CA TRP A 27 11.28 -1.35 -0.61
C TRP A 27 11.90 -2.29 0.41
N ILE A 28 11.65 -2.08 1.72
CA ILE A 28 12.12 -2.96 2.79
C ILE A 28 11.63 -4.40 2.54
N LEU A 29 10.35 -4.60 2.21
CA LEU A 29 9.83 -5.92 1.85
C LEU A 29 10.59 -6.53 0.66
N SER A 30 10.90 -5.74 -0.37
CA SER A 30 11.66 -6.21 -1.52
C SER A 30 13.09 -6.68 -1.18
N ARG A 31 13.65 -6.29 -0.02
CA ARG A 31 14.97 -6.71 0.45
C ARG A 31 14.95 -8.01 1.25
N HIS A 32 13.77 -8.42 1.72
CA HIS A 32 13.62 -9.59 2.60
C HIS A 32 12.95 -10.79 1.93
N PHE A 33 12.45 -10.63 0.70
CA PHE A 33 11.78 -11.68 -0.06
C PHE A 33 12.45 -11.89 -1.41
N GLU A 34 12.45 -13.13 -1.91
CA GLU A 34 13.01 -13.48 -3.21
C GLU A 34 12.29 -12.74 -4.35
N LYS A 35 10.96 -12.64 -4.27
CA LYS A 35 10.12 -11.97 -5.27
C LYS A 35 9.05 -11.13 -4.60
N ILE A 36 8.74 -10.00 -5.22
CA ILE A 36 7.68 -9.11 -4.79
C ILE A 36 6.88 -8.63 -6.00
N CYS A 37 5.57 -8.49 -5.85
CA CYS A 37 4.76 -7.77 -6.82
C CYS A 37 3.65 -6.96 -6.15
N VAL A 38 3.29 -5.83 -6.78
CA VAL A 38 2.12 -5.02 -6.44
C VAL A 38 1.01 -5.32 -7.44
N VAL A 39 -0.10 -5.86 -6.95
CA VAL A 39 -1.21 -6.36 -7.77
C VAL A 39 -2.56 -5.82 -7.29
N LYS A 40 -3.42 -5.44 -8.23
CA LYS A 40 -4.85 -5.17 -7.98
C LYS A 40 -5.66 -6.30 -8.63
N PRO A 41 -6.16 -7.28 -7.86
CA PRO A 41 -6.94 -8.38 -8.42
C PRO A 41 -8.28 -7.90 -8.95
N LEU A 42 -8.89 -8.66 -9.88
CA LEU A 42 -10.20 -8.32 -10.47
C LEU A 42 -11.33 -8.24 -9.43
N THR A 43 -11.20 -8.96 -8.32
CA THR A 43 -12.13 -8.93 -7.19
C THR A 43 -12.06 -7.63 -6.38
N SER A 44 -10.99 -6.84 -6.54
CA SER A 44 -10.88 -5.50 -5.95
C SER A 44 -11.60 -4.47 -6.83
N ARG A 45 -12.49 -3.65 -6.23
CA ARG A 45 -13.29 -2.69 -6.99
C ARG A 45 -12.38 -1.77 -7.83
N PRO A 46 -12.65 -1.58 -9.13
CA PRO A 46 -11.71 -0.94 -10.04
C PRO A 46 -11.45 0.55 -9.71
N MET A 47 -12.45 1.23 -9.14
CA MET A 47 -12.37 2.66 -8.80
C MET A 47 -11.59 2.98 -7.52
N ASN A 48 -11.35 2.01 -6.64
CA ASN A 48 -10.71 2.30 -5.36
C ASN A 48 -9.19 2.14 -5.43
N SER A 49 -8.49 2.68 -4.44
CA SER A 49 -7.04 2.58 -4.28
C SER A 49 -6.52 1.27 -3.71
N GLU A 50 -7.38 0.31 -3.40
CA GLU A 50 -6.96 -0.97 -2.85
C GLU A 50 -6.09 -1.74 -3.85
N ARG A 51 -4.96 -2.24 -3.34
CA ARG A 51 -4.05 -3.15 -4.02
C ARG A 51 -3.35 -4.03 -2.97
N TYR A 52 -2.60 -5.02 -3.44
CA TYR A 52 -1.91 -5.98 -2.59
C TYR A 52 -0.43 -6.00 -2.94
N VAL A 53 0.41 -6.06 -1.91
CA VAL A 53 1.80 -6.47 -2.06
C VAL A 53 1.84 -7.97 -1.80
N VAL A 54 2.31 -8.73 -2.78
CA VAL A 54 2.53 -10.17 -2.67
C VAL A 54 4.03 -10.39 -2.64
N CYS A 55 4.52 -10.90 -1.52
CA CYS A 55 5.91 -11.23 -1.27
C CYS A 55 6.06 -12.75 -1.23
N ARG A 56 7.03 -13.29 -1.99
CA ARG A 56 7.28 -14.72 -2.07
C ARG A 56 8.66 -15.08 -1.56
N HIS A 57 8.72 -16.15 -0.78
CA HIS A 57 9.91 -16.77 -0.23
C HIS A 57 10.77 -15.82 0.60
N LEU A 58 10.43 -15.70 1.90
CA LEU A 58 11.23 -14.96 2.87
C LEU A 58 12.68 -15.48 2.88
N LEU A 59 13.65 -14.59 2.67
CA LEU A 59 15.06 -14.94 2.55
C LEU A 59 15.69 -15.29 3.90
N THR A 60 15.43 -14.46 4.92
CA THR A 60 16.04 -14.59 6.25
C THR A 60 14.95 -14.59 7.32
N HIS A 61 14.94 -15.62 8.16
CA HIS A 61 14.05 -15.67 9.31
C HIS A 61 14.48 -14.63 10.36
N LYS A 62 13.54 -13.77 10.77
CA LYS A 62 13.72 -12.74 11.81
C LYS A 62 14.94 -11.83 11.59
N PRO A 63 14.94 -10.97 10.56
CA PRO A 63 15.98 -9.96 10.38
C PRO A 63 15.92 -8.92 11.50
N SER A 64 16.70 -9.12 12.57
CA SER A 64 16.59 -8.39 13.83
C SER A 64 16.71 -6.88 13.67
N LEU A 65 17.69 -6.40 12.91
CA LEU A 65 17.91 -4.97 12.67
C LEU A 65 16.72 -4.31 11.99
N THR A 66 16.14 -4.95 10.97
CA THR A 66 14.94 -4.42 10.29
C THR A 66 13.73 -4.44 11.21
N ILE A 67 13.55 -5.51 11.98
CA ILE A 67 12.43 -5.63 12.93
C ILE A 67 12.54 -4.55 14.02
N GLU A 68 13.72 -4.37 14.59
CA GLU A 68 13.98 -3.35 15.61
C GLU A 68 13.77 -1.95 15.07
N HIS A 69 14.30 -1.67 13.87
CA HIS A 69 14.08 -0.41 13.17
C HIS A 69 12.59 -0.09 12.97
N LEU A 70 11.82 -1.04 12.43
CA LEU A 70 10.38 -0.85 12.22
C LEU A 70 9.59 -0.73 13.53
N LYS A 71 10.04 -1.41 14.61
CA LYS A 71 9.47 -1.21 15.95
C LYS A 71 9.73 0.21 16.46
N ASN A 72 10.94 0.73 16.29
CA ASN A 72 11.29 2.09 16.70
C ASN A 72 10.47 3.14 15.94
N VAL A 73 10.31 2.96 14.62
CA VAL A 73 9.42 3.80 13.79
C VAL A 73 7.98 3.76 14.31
N ASN A 74 7.45 2.58 14.63
CA ASN A 74 6.09 2.44 15.17
C ASN A 74 5.94 3.10 16.55
N SER A 75 6.96 2.99 17.42
CA SER A 75 6.98 3.67 18.71
C SER A 75 6.98 5.20 18.56
N GLN A 76 7.70 5.75 17.58
CA GLN A 76 7.65 7.18 17.28
C GLN A 76 6.26 7.63 16.84
N TYR A 77 5.60 6.84 15.99
CA TYR A 77 4.23 7.11 15.57
C TYR A 77 3.26 7.15 16.76
N GLN A 78 3.38 6.17 17.66
CA GLN A 78 2.56 6.11 18.87
C GLN A 78 2.77 7.34 19.78
N GLN A 79 4.02 7.75 19.99
CA GLN A 79 4.33 8.94 20.80
C GLN A 79 3.74 10.23 20.22
N ILE A 80 3.73 10.37 18.89
CA ILE A 80 3.12 11.52 18.21
C ILE A 80 1.61 11.50 18.38
N GLU A 81 0.96 10.34 18.23
CA GLU A 81 -0.48 10.21 18.45
C GLU A 81 -0.88 10.52 19.89
N ASP A 82 -0.14 10.00 20.88
CA ASP A 82 -0.44 10.19 22.29
C ASP A 82 -0.34 11.68 22.67
N LYS A 83 0.71 12.38 22.23
CA LYS A 83 0.85 13.83 22.40
C LYS A 83 -0.29 14.62 21.76
N ALA A 84 -0.72 14.22 20.55
CA ALA A 84 -1.82 14.87 19.86
C ALA A 84 -3.16 14.68 20.59
N ARG A 85 -3.36 13.52 21.22
CA ARG A 85 -4.56 13.23 22.04
C ARG A 85 -4.56 14.04 23.34
N GLU A 86 -3.42 14.12 24.02
CA GLU A 86 -3.26 14.92 25.25
C GLU A 86 -3.52 16.41 24.99
N ALA A 87 -2.94 16.97 23.92
CA ALA A 87 -3.17 18.35 23.52
C ALA A 87 -4.65 18.65 23.18
N ALA A 88 -5.38 17.66 22.64
CA ALA A 88 -6.80 17.80 22.35
C ALA A 88 -7.69 17.74 23.60
N SER A 89 -7.26 17.05 24.66
CA SER A 89 -8.00 16.98 25.93
C SER A 89 -7.84 18.22 26.82
N ASP A 90 -6.72 18.93 26.71
CA ASP A 90 -6.42 20.11 27.56
C ASP A 90 -7.10 21.41 27.09
N GLY A 91 -8.00 21.33 26.09
CA GLY A 91 -8.81 22.47 25.63
C GLY A 91 -8.01 23.57 24.93
N GLU A 92 -6.73 23.32 24.63
CA GLU A 92 -5.85 24.28 23.97
C GLU A 92 -6.28 24.43 22.50
N THR A 93 -7.06 25.47 22.23
CA THR A 93 -7.46 25.86 20.87
C THR A 93 -6.27 26.53 20.18
N THR A 94 -5.25 25.75 19.83
CA THR A 94 -4.09 26.26 19.09
C THR A 94 -4.33 26.20 17.58
N THR A 95 -4.53 27.39 17.04
CA THR A 95 -4.22 27.83 15.67
C THR A 95 -3.13 26.99 14.98
N SER A 96 -3.51 26.25 13.94
CA SER A 96 -2.67 25.81 12.80
C SER A 96 -1.22 25.37 13.10
N THR A 97 -0.97 24.68 14.22
CA THR A 97 0.31 23.99 14.44
C THR A 97 0.41 22.84 13.45
N LYS A 98 1.55 22.76 12.73
CA LYS A 98 1.84 21.64 11.82
C LYS A 98 1.65 20.34 12.59
N LYS A 99 0.72 19.50 12.14
CA LYS A 99 0.57 18.14 12.66
C LYS A 99 1.91 17.42 12.47
N GLU A 100 2.60 17.11 13.56
CA GLU A 100 3.81 16.29 13.52
C GLU A 100 3.43 14.89 13.01
N ASP A 101 4.29 14.29 12.20
CA ASP A 101 4.11 12.93 11.68
C ASP A 101 5.47 12.32 11.28
N VAL A 102 5.53 10.99 11.21
CA VAL A 102 6.69 10.25 10.72
C VAL A 102 6.69 10.29 9.19
N ASN A 103 7.43 11.23 8.62
CA ASN A 103 7.48 11.44 7.18
C ASN A 103 8.50 10.55 6.45
N HIS A 104 9.44 9.95 7.18
CA HIS A 104 10.51 9.12 6.63
C HIS A 104 10.79 7.94 7.55
N ILE A 105 10.88 6.74 6.96
CA ILE A 105 11.24 5.50 7.69
C ILE A 105 12.60 4.97 7.27
N MET A 106 13.23 5.59 6.28
CA MET A 106 14.57 5.26 5.79
C MET A 106 15.12 6.50 5.09
N ASP A 107 16.41 6.51 4.82
CA ASP A 107 17.03 7.55 4.00
C ASP A 107 16.40 7.54 2.60
N PHE A 108 15.83 8.68 2.22
CA PHE A 108 15.18 8.84 0.94
C PHE A 108 16.16 8.77 -0.23
N ASP A 109 17.42 9.15 -0.03
CA ASP A 109 18.44 9.08 -1.08
C ASP A 109 18.84 7.63 -1.36
N ILE A 110 18.86 6.76 -0.34
CA ILE A 110 19.03 5.31 -0.53
C ILE A 110 17.88 4.76 -1.37
N LEU A 111 16.63 5.07 -1.01
CA LEU A 111 15.46 4.62 -1.77
C LEU A 111 15.50 5.13 -3.22
N LYS A 112 15.85 6.39 -3.42
CA LYS A 112 15.91 7.04 -4.74
C LYS A 112 17.06 6.50 -5.60
N SER A 113 18.16 6.05 -4.98
CA SER A 113 19.30 5.47 -5.68
C SER A 113 18.99 4.11 -6.31
N ASP A 114 18.00 3.38 -5.80
CA ASP A 114 17.50 2.14 -6.39
C ASP A 114 16.56 2.45 -7.57
N THR A 115 17.16 2.78 -8.71
CA THR A 115 16.44 3.20 -9.92
C THR A 115 15.49 2.13 -10.44
N HIS A 116 15.89 0.86 -10.39
CA HIS A 116 15.07 -0.26 -10.83
C HIS A 116 13.79 -0.38 -10.00
N PHE A 117 13.92 -0.35 -8.67
CA PHE A 117 12.76 -0.35 -7.79
C PHE A 117 11.88 0.89 -8.00
N MET A 118 12.48 2.08 -8.11
CA MET A 118 11.74 3.32 -8.27
C MET A 118 10.97 3.36 -9.60
N GLU A 119 11.55 2.89 -10.69
CA GLU A 119 10.86 2.74 -11.97
C GLU A 119 9.70 1.75 -11.88
N TYR A 120 9.91 0.62 -11.20
CA TYR A 120 8.85 -0.37 -10.96
C TYR A 120 7.65 0.25 -10.22
N ILE A 121 7.89 0.96 -9.12
CA ILE A 121 6.83 1.62 -8.33
C ILE A 121 6.14 2.71 -9.15
N LYS A 122 6.89 3.57 -9.84
CA LYS A 122 6.32 4.63 -10.70
C LYS A 122 5.42 4.05 -11.78
N ARG A 123 5.88 3.01 -12.48
CA ARG A 123 5.10 2.33 -13.52
C ARG A 123 3.84 1.69 -12.94
N ASN A 124 3.93 1.05 -11.77
CA ASN A 124 2.77 0.44 -11.12
C ASN A 124 1.73 1.49 -10.69
N ASN A 125 2.20 2.59 -10.10
CA ASN A 125 1.39 3.74 -9.71
C ASN A 125 0.66 4.35 -10.92
N MET A 126 1.38 4.62 -12.01
CA MET A 126 0.78 5.17 -13.24
C MET A 126 -0.23 4.22 -13.89
N LYS A 127 0.12 2.94 -13.99
CA LYS A 127 -0.81 1.92 -14.52
C LYS A 127 -2.10 1.85 -13.70
N THR A 128 -2.00 1.96 -12.37
CA THR A 128 -3.17 1.89 -11.49
C THR A 128 -4.01 3.16 -11.58
N ALA A 129 -3.37 4.33 -11.58
CA ALA A 129 -4.05 5.62 -11.72
C ALA A 129 -4.85 5.72 -13.02
N ILE A 130 -4.25 5.33 -14.17
CA ILE A 130 -4.94 5.33 -15.47
C ILE A 130 -6.20 4.46 -15.40
N ARG A 131 -6.09 3.23 -14.91
CA ARG A 131 -7.24 2.30 -14.79
C ARG A 131 -8.33 2.79 -13.84
N GLN A 132 -7.94 3.47 -12.77
CA GLN A 132 -8.90 4.06 -11.83
C GLN A 132 -9.66 5.22 -12.46
N ILE A 133 -8.96 6.09 -13.19
CA ILE A 133 -9.57 7.20 -13.94
C ILE A 133 -10.58 6.64 -14.94
N GLU A 134 -10.18 5.66 -15.76
CA GLU A 134 -11.08 4.99 -16.71
C GLU A 134 -12.31 4.38 -16.02
N ALA A 135 -12.12 3.74 -14.87
CA ALA A 135 -13.23 3.14 -14.11
C ALA A 135 -14.17 4.19 -13.52
N LEU A 136 -13.65 5.33 -13.05
CA LEU A 136 -14.42 6.45 -12.54
C LEU A 136 -15.20 7.13 -13.66
N ASP A 137 -14.59 7.35 -14.83
CA ASP A 137 -15.26 7.91 -16.00
C ASP A 137 -16.44 7.04 -16.45
N VAL A 138 -16.21 5.72 -16.49
CA VAL A 138 -17.25 4.75 -16.80
C VAL A 138 -18.37 4.83 -15.76
N PHE A 139 -18.05 4.87 -14.46
CA PHE A 139 -19.03 5.01 -13.39
C PHE A 139 -19.84 6.30 -13.50
N LEU A 140 -19.22 7.43 -13.82
CA LEU A 140 -19.91 8.71 -14.01
C LEU A 140 -20.92 8.63 -15.17
N LYS A 141 -20.59 7.94 -16.26
CA LYS A 141 -21.55 7.70 -17.35
C LYS A 141 -22.75 6.86 -16.90
N TYR A 142 -22.54 5.83 -16.06
CA TYR A 142 -23.66 5.08 -15.49
C TYR A 142 -24.60 5.96 -14.65
N VAL A 143 -24.03 6.82 -13.81
CA VAL A 143 -24.80 7.70 -12.93
C VAL A 143 -25.58 8.74 -13.73
N ASN A 144 -24.95 9.37 -14.73
CA ASN A 144 -25.54 10.51 -15.43
C ASN A 144 -26.42 10.12 -16.62
N GLU A 145 -26.10 9.03 -17.31
CA GLU A 145 -26.76 8.64 -18.57
C GLU A 145 -27.65 7.39 -18.41
N GLY A 146 -27.62 6.71 -17.26
CA GLY A 146 -28.43 5.51 -17.01
C GLY A 146 -28.06 4.33 -17.90
N LEU A 147 -26.78 4.22 -18.29
CA LEU A 147 -26.30 3.16 -19.17
C LEU A 147 -26.49 1.76 -18.57
N ARG A 148 -26.62 0.75 -19.44
CA ARG A 148 -26.58 -0.67 -19.04
C ARG A 148 -25.14 -1.16 -18.91
N PRO A 149 -24.88 -2.17 -18.05
CA PRO A 149 -23.55 -2.77 -17.92
C PRO A 149 -22.93 -3.10 -19.28
N ALA A 150 -21.70 -2.65 -19.51
CA ALA A 150 -20.98 -2.84 -20.77
C ALA A 150 -20.62 -4.30 -21.06
N PHE A 151 -20.79 -5.19 -20.08
CA PHE A 151 -20.46 -6.60 -20.15
C PHE A 151 -21.44 -7.44 -19.34
N ASP A 152 -21.58 -8.70 -19.73
CA ASP A 152 -22.36 -9.69 -19.01
C ASP A 152 -21.63 -10.13 -17.73
N GLN A 153 -22.08 -9.59 -16.61
CA GLN A 153 -21.51 -9.87 -15.28
C GLN A 153 -21.70 -11.33 -14.85
N GLU A 154 -22.79 -11.98 -15.28
CA GLU A 154 -23.05 -13.37 -14.92
C GLU A 154 -22.10 -14.31 -15.66
N SER A 155 -21.88 -14.05 -16.95
CA SER A 155 -20.90 -14.80 -17.75
C SER A 155 -19.48 -14.62 -17.21
N ILE A 156 -19.06 -13.39 -16.89
CA ILE A 156 -17.73 -13.15 -16.28
C ILE A 156 -17.59 -13.88 -14.94
N LYS A 157 -18.61 -13.82 -14.08
CA LYS A 157 -18.61 -14.55 -12.81
C LYS A 157 -18.41 -16.05 -13.02
N LYS A 158 -19.13 -16.66 -13.96
CA LYS A 158 -19.01 -18.09 -14.27
C LYS A 158 -17.60 -18.45 -14.73
N LEU A 159 -17.00 -17.64 -15.61
CA LEU A 159 -15.64 -17.83 -16.07
C LEU A 159 -14.62 -17.72 -14.91
N CYS A 160 -14.73 -16.71 -14.05
CA CYS A 160 -13.84 -16.58 -12.90
C CYS A 160 -13.92 -17.78 -11.94
N LEU A 161 -15.13 -18.30 -11.70
CA LEU A 161 -15.33 -19.48 -10.83
C LEU A 161 -14.87 -20.80 -11.46
N GLN A 162 -14.70 -20.84 -12.79
CA GLN A 162 -14.13 -22.00 -13.48
C GLN A 162 -12.60 -22.01 -13.43
N GLU A 163 -11.98 -20.83 -13.45
CA GLU A 163 -10.52 -20.67 -13.45
C GLU A 163 -9.86 -20.75 -12.06
N TRP A 164 -10.61 -20.48 -10.98
CA TRP A 164 -10.13 -20.49 -9.59
C TRP A 164 -10.50 -21.77 -8.86
#